data_AF-A0A8J4G9W0-F1
#
_entry.id   AF-A0A8J4G9W0-F1
#
_cell.length_a   1.000
_cell.length_b   1.000
_cell.length_c   1.000
_cell.angle_alpha   90.00
_cell.angle_beta   90.00
_cell.angle_gamma   90.00
#
_symmetry.space_group_name_H-M   'P 1'
#
loop_
_entity.id
_entity.type
_entity.pdbx_description
1 polymer ?
#
loop_
_entity_poly.entity_id
_entity_poly.type
_entity_poly.pdbx_seq_one_letter_code
_entity_poly.pdbx_strand_id
1 'polypeptide(L)'
;TDSPTPPYLATNLQHFQATLARLWTAVHWENKNKETLWRLVVDGIPLPGNTHLSRVPIKPCECGSYGGDTDQPYSPRMHHFWECPIAKAVREQIDRHLRLLSPATIQGGITRQQLWLVQAPTGCEQAPWDVIAMAALSSMEYGRYCLRAATREQRQQGASTHGRQQQTQTRTAEQGPRQRAITDFFNRLGGFTQEEDEAANTHPSIYTTQPTLDNAVQTTASPLDQAQA
;
A
#
# COMPACT_ATOMS: atom_id res chain seq x y z
N THR A 1 15.76 23.25 -22.66
CA THR A 1 14.42 23.79 -22.97
C THR A 1 13.49 23.36 -21.85
N ASP A 2 13.37 24.19 -20.81
CA ASP A 2 12.44 23.92 -19.70
C ASP A 2 11.04 24.32 -20.13
N SER A 3 10.28 23.36 -20.64
CA SER A 3 8.84 23.54 -20.76
C SER A 3 8.26 23.72 -19.34
N PRO A 4 7.42 24.74 -19.10
CA PRO A 4 6.84 24.97 -17.79
C PRO A 4 6.02 23.74 -17.38
N THR A 5 6.25 23.25 -16.17
CA THR A 5 5.51 22.11 -15.60
C THR A 5 4.02 22.44 -15.61
N PRO A 6 3.17 21.61 -16.24
CA PRO A 6 1.73 21.80 -16.19
C PRO A 6 1.22 22.00 -14.76
N PRO A 7 0.28 22.92 -14.52
CA PRO A 7 -0.14 23.30 -13.16
C PRO A 7 -0.69 22.10 -12.36
N TYR A 8 -1.32 21.13 -13.01
CA TYR A 8 -1.79 19.91 -12.34
C TYR A 8 -0.65 19.03 -11.80
N LEU A 9 0.52 19.02 -12.45
CA LEU A 9 1.68 18.27 -11.97
C LEU A 9 2.30 18.93 -10.74
N ALA A 10 2.36 20.26 -10.71
CA ALA A 10 2.87 21.01 -9.56
C ALA A 10 2.01 20.73 -8.31
N THR A 11 0.69 20.80 -8.43
CA THR A 11 -0.25 20.50 -7.34
C THR A 11 -0.12 19.04 -6.87
N ASN A 12 -0.04 18.08 -7.79
CA ASN A 12 0.14 16.67 -7.45
C ASN A 12 1.46 16.40 -6.73
N LEU A 13 2.54 17.07 -7.16
CA LEU A 13 3.84 16.96 -6.52
C LEU A 13 3.81 17.50 -5.09
N GLN A 14 3.19 18.66 -4.88
CA GLN A 14 3.05 19.25 -3.54
C GLN A 14 2.23 18.35 -2.61
N HIS A 15 1.09 17.81 -3.07
CA HIS A 15 0.31 16.85 -2.30
C HIS A 15 1.11 15.60 -1.94
N PHE A 16 1.89 15.08 -2.89
CA PHE A 16 2.68 13.89 -2.67
C PHE A 16 3.86 14.14 -1.71
N GLN A 17 4.51 15.30 -1.78
CA GLN A 17 5.52 15.73 -0.82
C GLN A 17 4.93 15.84 0.60
N ALA A 18 3.72 16.41 0.74
CA ALA A 18 3.01 16.46 2.01
C ALA A 18 2.67 15.07 2.54
N THR A 19 2.27 14.13 1.67
CA THR A 19 2.09 12.72 2.04
C THR A 19 3.38 12.12 2.58
N LEU A 20 4.51 12.24 1.87
CA LEU A 20 5.78 11.69 2.35
C LEU A 20 6.22 12.29 3.68
N ALA A 21 6.07 13.60 3.85
CA ALA A 21 6.35 14.27 5.11
C ALA A 21 5.52 13.67 6.25
N ARG A 22 4.19 13.59 6.08
CA ARG A 22 3.27 13.01 7.06
C ARG A 22 3.66 11.58 7.45
N LEU A 23 3.96 10.72 6.47
CA LEU A 23 4.32 9.33 6.71
C LEU A 23 5.63 9.17 7.49
N TRP A 24 6.59 10.08 7.30
CA TRP A 24 7.87 10.02 8.01
C TRP A 24 7.84 10.68 9.39
N THR A 25 7.04 11.72 9.59
CA THR A 25 7.03 12.48 10.84
C THR A 25 5.93 12.05 11.81
N ALA A 26 4.73 11.73 11.31
CA ALA A 26 3.55 11.51 12.15
C ALA A 26 3.27 10.02 12.39
N VAL A 27 3.59 9.14 11.44
CA VAL A 27 3.38 7.70 11.62
C VAL A 27 4.58 7.12 12.37
N HIS A 28 4.41 6.81 13.65
CA HIS A 28 5.44 6.17 14.46
C HIS A 28 5.47 4.66 14.18
N TRP A 29 6.32 4.26 13.23
CA TRP A 29 6.45 2.86 12.83
C TRP A 29 7.85 2.57 12.31
N GLU A 30 8.33 1.33 12.36
CA GLU A 30 9.71 1.07 12.02
C GLU A 30 9.99 1.21 10.52
N ASN A 31 11.21 1.66 10.19
CA ASN A 31 11.61 1.96 8.82
C ASN A 31 11.43 0.79 7.84
N LYS A 32 11.50 -0.46 8.33
CA LYS A 32 11.27 -1.66 7.52
C LYS A 32 9.88 -1.68 6.85
N ASN A 33 8.88 -1.03 7.45
CA ASN A 33 7.52 -0.96 6.92
C ASN A 33 7.35 0.19 5.91
N LYS A 34 8.18 1.24 6.03
CA LYS A 34 8.16 2.44 5.17
C LYS A 34 9.08 2.32 3.95
N GLU A 35 10.14 1.52 4.05
CA GLU A 35 11.19 1.40 3.04
C GLU A 35 10.63 1.05 1.66
N THR A 36 9.67 0.12 1.58
CA THR A 36 9.12 -0.33 0.31
C THR A 36 8.40 0.79 -0.43
N LEU A 37 7.63 1.62 0.30
CA LEU A 37 7.01 2.81 -0.28
C LEU A 37 8.07 3.78 -0.78
N TRP A 38 9.09 4.11 0.02
CA TRP A 38 10.17 4.99 -0.39
C TRP A 38 10.85 4.51 -1.68
N ARG A 39 11.17 3.22 -1.75
CA ARG A 39 11.79 2.61 -2.93
C ARG A 39 10.85 2.60 -4.13
N LEU A 40 9.55 2.44 -3.94
CA LEU A 40 8.57 2.58 -5.01
C LEU A 40 8.58 4.00 -5.60
N VAL A 41 8.68 5.02 -4.74
CA VAL A 41 8.72 6.44 -5.13
C VAL A 41 9.92 6.74 -6.01
N VAL A 42 11.12 6.37 -5.55
CA VAL A 42 12.39 6.68 -6.24
C VAL A 42 12.77 5.65 -7.31
N ASP A 43 11.83 4.74 -7.64
CA ASP A 43 12.07 3.63 -8.57
C ASP A 43 13.28 2.75 -8.17
N GLY A 44 13.53 2.63 -6.85
CA GLY A 44 14.68 1.98 -6.22
C GLY A 44 14.51 0.48 -5.95
N ILE A 45 13.56 -0.17 -6.62
CA ILE A 45 13.30 -1.61 -6.45
C ILE A 45 14.00 -2.36 -7.58
N PRO A 46 14.87 -3.35 -7.29
CA PRO A 46 15.70 -4.02 -8.30
C PRO A 46 14.85 -5.02 -9.12
N LEU A 47 14.07 -4.47 -10.04
CA LEU A 47 13.24 -5.19 -10.99
C LEU A 47 13.83 -5.05 -12.40
N PRO A 48 13.70 -6.08 -13.27
CA PRO A 48 14.14 -5.96 -14.66
C PRO A 48 13.37 -4.85 -15.36
N GLY A 49 14.09 -3.90 -15.97
CA GLY A 49 13.54 -2.67 -16.53
C GLY A 49 13.94 -1.40 -15.78
N ASN A 50 14.40 -1.50 -14.53
CA ASN A 50 14.96 -0.36 -13.77
C ASN A 50 16.46 -0.20 -14.06
N THR A 51 16.78 0.27 -15.26
CA THR A 51 18.15 0.34 -15.83
C THR A 51 19.10 1.28 -15.06
N HIS A 52 18.57 2.22 -14.27
CA HIS A 52 19.37 3.11 -13.41
C HIS A 52 19.96 2.41 -12.18
N LEU A 53 19.53 1.19 -11.85
CA LEU A 53 20.03 0.41 -10.71
C LEU A 53 21.22 -0.50 -11.08
N SER A 54 22.15 -0.01 -11.90
CA SER A 54 23.25 -0.79 -12.51
C SER A 54 24.17 -1.55 -11.54
N ARG A 55 24.19 -1.17 -10.25
CA ARG A 55 25.01 -1.81 -9.21
C ARG A 55 24.26 -2.87 -8.39
N VAL A 56 22.97 -3.06 -8.63
CA VAL A 56 22.14 -4.02 -7.89
C VAL A 56 21.76 -5.16 -8.82
N PRO A 57 21.99 -6.43 -8.43
CA PRO A 57 21.55 -7.57 -9.24
C PRO A 57 20.05 -7.49 -9.49
N ILE A 58 19.69 -7.30 -10.75
CA ILE A 58 18.31 -7.32 -11.23
C ILE A 58 17.78 -8.74 -11.03
N LYS A 59 16.64 -8.87 -10.34
CA LYS A 59 16.01 -10.18 -10.09
C LYS A 59 14.60 -10.20 -10.69
N PRO A 60 14.34 -11.00 -11.73
CA PRO A 60 13.01 -11.12 -12.31
C PRO A 60 12.00 -11.65 -11.27
N CYS A 61 10.74 -11.34 -11.52
CA CYS A 61 9.65 -11.94 -10.76
C CYS A 61 9.48 -13.39 -11.22
N GLU A 62 9.53 -14.33 -10.28
CA GLU A 62 9.40 -15.77 -10.58
C GLU A 62 7.92 -16.21 -10.58
N CYS A 63 6.98 -15.30 -10.86
CA CYS A 63 5.54 -15.60 -10.87
C CYS A 63 5.05 -16.15 -12.22
N GLY A 64 5.95 -16.36 -13.18
CA GLY A 64 5.63 -16.88 -14.52
C GLY A 64 4.95 -15.89 -15.47
N SER A 65 4.64 -14.67 -15.03
CA SER A 65 3.94 -13.64 -15.84
C SER A 65 4.79 -12.41 -16.18
N TYR A 66 6.10 -12.45 -15.89
CA TYR A 66 7.02 -11.31 -16.07
C TYR A 66 8.34 -11.77 -16.67
N GLY A 67 8.78 -11.11 -17.75
CA GLY A 67 10.09 -11.36 -18.35
C GLY A 67 10.16 -12.54 -19.32
N GLY A 68 9.04 -12.92 -19.95
CA GLY A 68 9.05 -13.79 -21.13
C GLY A 68 9.37 -13.01 -22.41
N ASP A 69 9.81 -13.71 -23.46
CA ASP A 69 10.28 -13.11 -24.73
C ASP A 69 9.20 -12.30 -25.49
N THR A 70 7.92 -12.46 -25.16
CA THR A 70 6.81 -11.87 -25.93
C THR A 70 6.05 -10.74 -25.23
N ASP A 71 6.34 -10.44 -23.96
CA ASP A 71 5.64 -9.40 -23.22
C ASP A 71 6.57 -8.80 -22.15
N GLN A 72 7.35 -7.79 -22.53
CA GLN A 72 8.06 -6.93 -21.58
C GLN A 72 7.03 -5.97 -20.99
N PRO A 73 6.71 -6.03 -19.69
CA PRO A 73 5.65 -5.19 -19.16
C PRO A 73 6.10 -3.74 -19.17
N TYR A 74 5.19 -2.86 -19.58
CA TYR A 74 5.42 -1.44 -19.80
C TYR A 74 5.99 -0.71 -18.55
N SER A 75 5.92 -1.32 -17.36
CA SER A 75 6.58 -0.84 -16.16
C SER A 75 6.85 -1.98 -15.16
N PRO A 76 8.10 -2.10 -14.64
CA PRO A 76 8.41 -3.12 -13.64
C PRO A 76 7.62 -2.95 -12.34
N ARG A 77 7.38 -1.69 -11.94
CA ARG A 77 6.55 -1.35 -10.78
C ARG A 77 5.10 -1.77 -10.98
N MET A 78 4.55 -1.60 -12.19
CA MET A 78 3.19 -2.03 -12.53
C MET A 78 3.02 -3.53 -12.34
N HIS A 79 3.95 -4.32 -12.87
CA HIS A 79 3.89 -5.74 -12.63
C HIS A 79 3.96 -6.05 -11.14
N HIS A 80 5.00 -5.54 -10.46
CA HIS A 80 5.30 -5.98 -9.12
C HIS A 80 4.22 -5.62 -8.10
N PHE A 81 3.68 -4.40 -8.14
CA PHE A 81 2.76 -3.89 -7.12
C PHE A 81 1.30 -3.87 -7.56
N TRP A 82 0.98 -4.32 -8.78
CA TRP A 82 -0.39 -4.30 -9.27
C TRP A 82 -0.81 -5.62 -9.93
N GLU A 83 -0.06 -6.08 -10.92
CA GLU A 83 -0.48 -7.20 -11.78
C GLU A 83 -0.05 -8.57 -11.25
N CYS A 84 1.05 -8.61 -10.49
CA CYS A 84 1.62 -9.83 -9.92
C CYS A 84 0.56 -10.56 -9.08
N PRO A 85 0.45 -11.90 -9.18
CA PRO A 85 -0.51 -12.66 -8.38
C PRO A 85 -0.39 -12.45 -6.86
N ILE A 86 0.82 -12.15 -6.36
CA ILE A 86 1.04 -11.78 -4.95
C ILE A 86 0.37 -10.44 -4.63
N ALA A 87 0.60 -9.42 -5.47
CA ALA A 87 0.00 -8.11 -5.29
C ALA A 87 -1.53 -8.17 -5.36
N LYS A 88 -2.07 -8.91 -6.35
CA LYS A 88 -3.52 -9.16 -6.45
C LYS A 88 -4.07 -9.78 -5.17
N ALA A 89 -3.43 -10.81 -4.63
CA ALA A 89 -3.89 -11.50 -3.42
C ALA A 89 -3.97 -10.56 -2.19
N VAL A 90 -2.99 -9.67 -2.01
CA VAL A 90 -3.03 -8.67 -0.93
C VAL A 90 -4.13 -7.63 -1.17
N ARG A 91 -4.25 -7.10 -2.39
CA ARG A 91 -5.30 -6.11 -2.75
C ARG A 91 -6.71 -6.69 -2.57
N GLU A 92 -6.91 -7.95 -2.94
CA GLU A 92 -8.19 -8.66 -2.73
C GLU A 92 -8.58 -8.74 -1.25
N GLN A 93 -7.61 -8.83 -0.33
CA GLN A 93 -7.91 -8.77 1.10
C GLN A 93 -8.35 -7.38 1.53
N ILE A 94 -7.68 -6.33 1.04
CA ILE A 94 -8.05 -4.93 1.32
C ILE A 94 -9.46 -4.66 0.79
N ASP A 95 -9.72 -4.98 -0.48
CA ASP A 95 -11.03 -4.81 -1.13
C ASP A 95 -12.14 -5.53 -0.37
N ARG A 96 -11.89 -6.77 0.07
CA ARG A 96 -12.84 -7.56 0.84
C ARG A 96 -13.22 -6.86 2.14
N HIS A 97 -12.25 -6.39 2.91
CA HIS A 97 -12.51 -5.75 4.21
C HIS A 97 -13.17 -4.38 4.03
N LEU A 98 -12.74 -3.58 3.06
CA LEU A 98 -13.37 -2.30 2.80
C LEU A 98 -14.83 -2.44 2.35
N ARG A 99 -15.18 -3.46 1.55
CA ARG A 99 -16.57 -3.74 1.18
C ARG A 99 -17.45 -4.12 2.37
N LEU A 100 -16.88 -4.75 3.40
CA LEU A 100 -17.62 -5.08 4.63
C LEU A 100 -17.89 -3.85 5.49
N LEU A 101 -16.94 -2.91 5.53
CA LEU A 101 -17.03 -1.70 6.35
C LEU A 101 -17.82 -0.57 5.67
N SER A 102 -17.68 -0.42 4.35
CA SER A 102 -18.40 0.59 3.57
C SER A 102 -18.66 0.13 2.13
N PRO A 103 -19.76 -0.59 1.88
CA PRO A 103 -20.11 -1.12 0.55
C PRO A 103 -20.21 -0.05 -0.55
N ALA A 104 -20.58 1.18 -0.18
CA ALA A 104 -20.73 2.31 -1.10
C ALA A 104 -19.39 2.99 -1.44
N THR A 105 -18.35 2.83 -0.62
CA THR A 105 -17.06 3.50 -0.76
C THR A 105 -16.18 2.90 -1.88
N ILE A 106 -16.31 1.60 -2.17
CA ILE A 106 -15.40 0.88 -3.09
C ILE A 106 -16.16 0.17 -4.23
N GLN A 107 -16.93 0.92 -5.01
CA GLN A 107 -17.73 0.34 -6.10
C GLN A 107 -16.90 -0.24 -7.27
N GLY A 108 -15.55 -0.14 -7.24
CA GLY A 108 -14.65 -0.66 -8.27
C GLY A 108 -13.37 -1.33 -7.76
N GLY A 109 -13.24 -1.57 -6.45
CA GLY A 109 -11.96 -1.95 -5.84
C GLY A 109 -11.03 -0.75 -5.59
N ILE A 110 -9.98 -0.97 -4.80
CA ILE A 110 -8.95 0.04 -4.56
C ILE A 110 -8.22 0.39 -5.85
N THR A 111 -7.82 1.65 -5.99
CA THR A 111 -7.09 2.14 -7.16
C THR A 111 -5.59 2.18 -6.92
N ARG A 112 -4.81 2.26 -8.01
CA ARG A 112 -3.36 2.48 -7.93
C ARG A 112 -3.02 3.78 -7.21
N GLN A 113 -3.77 4.85 -7.48
CA GLN A 113 -3.51 6.14 -6.84
C GLN A 113 -3.69 6.02 -5.32
N GLN A 114 -4.76 5.37 -4.87
CA GLN A 114 -5.03 5.19 -3.44
C GLN A 114 -3.89 4.43 -2.75
N LEU A 115 -3.39 3.36 -3.37
CA LEU A 115 -2.34 2.55 -2.77
C LEU A 115 -0.92 3.15 -2.92
N TRP A 116 -0.56 3.64 -4.11
CA TRP A 116 0.80 4.10 -4.42
C TRP A 116 1.06 5.53 -3.96
N LEU A 117 0.03 6.37 -3.93
CA LEU A 117 0.11 7.74 -3.40
C LEU A 117 -0.41 7.85 -1.97
N VAL A 118 -0.81 6.72 -1.38
CA VAL A 118 -1.29 6.64 0.00
C VAL A 118 -2.44 7.64 0.24
N GLN A 119 -3.40 7.65 -0.70
CA GLN A 119 -4.60 8.49 -0.63
C GLN A 119 -5.77 7.64 -0.18
N ALA A 120 -6.38 7.98 0.96
CA ALA A 120 -7.49 7.21 1.47
C ALA A 120 -8.68 7.21 0.49
N PRO A 121 -9.34 6.06 0.27
CA PRO A 121 -10.61 6.04 -0.44
C PRO A 121 -11.67 6.92 0.24
N THR A 122 -12.64 7.42 -0.54
CA THR A 122 -13.71 8.29 -0.03
C THR A 122 -14.53 7.62 1.07
N GLY A 123 -14.50 8.16 2.28
CA GLY A 123 -15.18 7.57 3.43
C GLY A 123 -14.28 6.65 4.28
N CYS A 124 -13.01 6.53 3.94
CA CYS A 124 -11.98 5.99 4.83
C CYS A 124 -11.17 7.13 5.46
N GLU A 125 -10.77 6.95 6.72
CA GLU A 125 -9.88 7.90 7.39
C GLU A 125 -8.44 7.78 6.85
N GLN A 126 -7.75 8.92 6.79
CA GLN A 126 -6.41 8.99 6.22
C GLN A 126 -5.35 8.33 7.10
N ALA A 127 -5.41 8.49 8.43
CA ALA A 127 -4.39 7.96 9.34
C ALA A 127 -4.34 6.41 9.34
N PRO A 128 -5.46 5.68 9.45
CA PRO A 128 -5.43 4.21 9.28
C PRO A 128 -4.99 3.79 7.87
N TRP A 129 -5.38 4.55 6.84
CA TRP A 129 -5.00 4.24 5.46
C TRP A 129 -3.49 4.33 5.22
N ASP A 130 -2.81 5.29 5.87
CA ASP A 130 -1.36 5.44 5.78
C ASP A 130 -0.64 4.12 6.13
N VAL A 131 -1.08 3.48 7.23
CA VAL A 131 -0.54 2.20 7.69
C VAL A 131 -0.93 1.07 6.75
N ILE A 132 -2.20 1.00 6.32
CA ILE A 132 -2.70 -0.03 5.40
C ILE A 132 -1.89 -0.04 4.10
N ALA A 133 -1.65 1.14 3.50
CA ALA A 133 -0.93 1.24 2.25
C ALA A 133 0.54 0.81 2.39
N MET A 134 1.23 1.27 3.45
CA MET A 134 2.62 0.88 3.72
C MET A 134 2.75 -0.62 4.03
N ALA A 135 1.85 -1.17 4.85
CA ALA A 135 1.79 -2.60 5.16
C ALA A 135 1.60 -3.42 3.88
N ALA A 136 0.66 -3.01 3.03
CA ALA A 136 0.35 -3.70 1.79
C ALA A 136 1.56 -3.73 0.85
N LEU A 137 2.17 -2.58 0.57
CA LEU A 137 3.35 -2.50 -0.31
C LEU A 137 4.51 -3.36 0.23
N SER A 138 4.82 -3.25 1.51
CA SER A 138 5.89 -4.04 2.13
C SER A 138 5.63 -5.55 2.09
N SER A 139 4.37 -5.96 2.26
CA SER A 139 3.98 -7.36 2.20
C SER A 139 4.01 -7.94 0.78
N MET A 140 3.73 -7.11 -0.24
CA MET A 140 3.87 -7.50 -1.64
C MET A 140 5.34 -7.79 -2.01
N GLU A 141 6.26 -6.93 -1.54
CA GLU A 141 7.70 -7.14 -1.72
C GLU A 141 8.21 -8.35 -0.92
N TYR A 142 7.75 -8.53 0.32
CA TYR A 142 8.03 -9.74 1.11
C TYR A 142 7.57 -11.02 0.40
N GLY A 143 6.34 -11.03 -0.11
CA GLY A 143 5.81 -12.16 -0.88
C GLY A 143 6.67 -12.50 -2.10
N ARG A 144 7.26 -11.50 -2.76
CA ARG A 144 8.17 -11.70 -3.89
C ARG A 144 9.48 -12.38 -3.45
N TYR A 145 10.01 -12.02 -2.28
CA TYR A 145 11.15 -12.74 -1.69
C TYR A 145 10.79 -14.20 -1.40
N CYS A 146 9.63 -14.44 -0.79
CA CYS A 146 9.11 -15.78 -0.51
C CYS A 146 8.93 -16.64 -1.77
N LEU A 147 8.48 -16.04 -2.86
CA LEU A 147 8.30 -16.73 -4.14
C LEU A 147 9.64 -17.18 -4.71
N ARG A 148 10.64 -16.29 -4.74
CA ARG A 148 11.98 -16.65 -5.18
C ARG A 148 12.61 -17.76 -4.34
N ALA A 149 12.44 -17.71 -3.02
CA ALA A 149 12.95 -18.75 -2.14
C ALA A 149 12.34 -20.11 -2.50
N ALA A 150 11.01 -20.17 -2.62
CA ALA A 150 10.30 -21.39 -3.01
C ALA A 150 10.74 -21.90 -4.40
N THR A 151 10.88 -21.03 -5.40
CA THR A 151 11.36 -21.42 -6.73
C THR A 151 12.78 -21.98 -6.70
N ARG A 152 13.68 -21.41 -5.87
CA ARG A 152 15.06 -21.91 -5.72
C ARG A 152 15.08 -23.29 -5.08
N GLU A 153 14.31 -23.50 -4.01
CA GLU A 153 14.17 -24.79 -3.33
C GLU A 153 13.66 -25.87 -4.30
N GLN A 154 12.63 -25.54 -5.11
CA GLN A 154 12.11 -26.43 -6.13
C GLN A 154 13.16 -26.81 -7.19
N ARG A 155 13.96 -25.85 -7.67
CA ARG A 155 15.04 -26.12 -8.64
C ARG A 155 16.09 -27.06 -8.05
N GLN A 156 16.44 -26.91 -6.77
CA GLN A 156 17.39 -27.78 -6.08
C GLN A 156 16.83 -29.21 -5.89
N GLN A 157 15.54 -29.34 -5.55
CA GLN A 157 14.86 -30.62 -5.40
C GLN A 157 14.66 -31.33 -6.77
N GLY A 158 14.30 -30.58 -7.81
CA GLY A 158 14.13 -31.11 -9.17
C GLY A 158 15.41 -31.62 -9.81
N ALA A 159 16.57 -31.02 -9.48
CA ALA A 159 17.88 -31.54 -9.87
C ALA A 159 18.23 -32.86 -9.16
N SER A 160 17.61 -33.13 -8.01
CA SER A 160 17.88 -34.30 -7.17
C SER A 160 16.91 -35.47 -7.41
N THR A 161 15.81 -35.28 -8.16
CA THR A 161 14.73 -36.27 -8.29
C THR A 161 14.22 -36.38 -9.73
N HIS A 162 14.60 -37.44 -10.45
CA HIS A 162 13.98 -37.80 -11.73
C HIS A 162 12.61 -38.46 -11.48
N GLY A 163 11.48 -37.78 -11.79
CA GLY A 163 10.18 -38.46 -11.85
C GLY A 163 8.90 -37.62 -11.66
N ARG A 164 8.28 -37.22 -12.78
CA ARG A 164 6.83 -37.34 -13.10
C ARG A 164 5.74 -37.03 -12.03
N GLN A 165 5.78 -35.91 -11.31
CA GLN A 165 4.60 -35.38 -10.56
C GLN A 165 4.48 -33.84 -10.60
N GLN A 166 4.69 -33.20 -11.76
CA GLN A 166 4.93 -31.75 -11.83
C GLN A 166 3.67 -30.83 -11.85
N GLN A 167 2.47 -31.34 -12.12
CA GLN A 167 1.30 -30.47 -12.35
C GLN A 167 0.47 -30.12 -11.10
N THR A 168 0.43 -30.98 -10.08
CA THR A 168 -0.32 -30.69 -8.83
C THR A 168 0.52 -29.88 -7.83
N GLN A 169 1.85 -29.98 -7.91
CA GLN A 169 2.79 -29.30 -7.01
C GLN A 169 2.99 -27.80 -7.32
N THR A 170 2.76 -27.38 -8.56
CA THR A 170 2.95 -25.98 -8.98
C THR A 170 1.89 -25.04 -8.39
N ARG A 171 0.61 -25.46 -8.32
CA ARG A 171 -0.46 -24.65 -7.68
C ARG A 171 -0.26 -24.46 -6.18
N THR A 172 0.15 -25.50 -5.46
CA THR A 172 0.40 -25.41 -4.00
C THR A 172 1.65 -24.61 -3.68
N ALA A 173 2.69 -24.73 -4.50
CA ALA A 173 3.91 -23.93 -4.35
C ALA A 173 3.71 -22.44 -4.61
N GLU A 174 2.84 -22.04 -5.53
CA GLU A 174 2.48 -20.63 -5.74
C GLU A 174 1.51 -20.08 -4.69
N GLN A 175 0.64 -20.94 -4.14
CA GLN A 175 -0.27 -20.56 -3.06
C GLN A 175 0.50 -20.20 -1.78
N GLY A 176 1.63 -20.85 -1.50
CA GLY A 176 2.46 -20.57 -0.33
C GLY A 176 2.93 -19.11 -0.23
N PRO A 177 3.66 -18.57 -1.21
CA PRO A 177 4.11 -17.17 -1.22
C PRO A 177 2.97 -16.15 -1.18
N ARG A 178 1.84 -16.42 -1.86
CA ARG A 178 0.65 -15.56 -1.80
C ARG A 178 0.08 -15.51 -0.39
N GLN A 179 -0.10 -16.67 0.23
CA GLN A 179 -0.60 -16.77 1.61
C GLN A 179 0.37 -16.13 2.60
N ARG A 180 1.70 -16.32 2.44
CA ARG A 180 2.71 -15.67 3.26
C ARG A 180 2.66 -14.14 3.17
N ALA A 181 2.41 -13.59 1.97
CA ALA A 181 2.22 -12.14 1.80
C ALA A 181 0.95 -11.64 2.51
N ILE A 182 -0.15 -12.37 2.42
CA ILE A 182 -1.39 -12.03 3.15
C ILE A 182 -1.17 -12.08 4.66
N THR A 183 -0.53 -13.14 5.17
CA THR A 183 -0.23 -13.27 6.59
C THR A 183 0.70 -12.16 7.07
N ASP A 184 1.77 -11.86 6.32
CA ASP A 184 2.67 -10.74 6.62
C ASP A 184 1.93 -9.40 6.69
N PHE A 185 0.98 -9.17 5.77
CA PHE A 185 0.14 -7.97 5.78
C PHE A 185 -0.64 -7.81 7.09
N PHE A 186 -1.38 -8.82 7.52
CA PHE A 186 -2.14 -8.74 8.76
C PHE A 186 -1.24 -8.71 10.01
N ASN A 187 -0.11 -9.41 10.00
CA ASN A 187 0.85 -9.37 11.10
C ASN A 187 1.43 -7.96 11.29
N ARG A 188 1.71 -7.24 10.20
CA ARG A 188 2.16 -5.84 10.26
C ARG A 188 1.11 -4.93 10.84
N LEU A 189 -0.15 -5.08 10.43
CA LEU A 189 -1.26 -4.30 10.99
C LEU A 189 -1.43 -4.57 12.49
N GLY A 190 -1.38 -5.84 12.91
CA GLY A 190 -1.48 -6.20 14.33
C GLY A 190 -0.29 -5.72 15.17
N GLY A 191 0.92 -5.76 14.61
CA GLY A 191 2.12 -5.23 15.27
C GLY A 191 2.03 -3.71 15.48
N PHE A 192 1.53 -2.97 14.49
CA PHE A 192 1.33 -1.52 14.61
C PHE A 192 0.36 -1.16 15.74
N THR A 193 -0.79 -1.86 15.85
CA THR A 193 -1.75 -1.59 16.92
C THR A 193 -1.19 -1.86 18.31
N GLN A 194 -0.35 -2.90 18.46
CA GLN A 194 0.27 -3.23 19.74
C GLN A 194 1.32 -2.19 20.17
N GLU A 195 2.11 -1.68 19.22
CA GLU A 195 3.09 -0.63 19.48
C GLU A 195 2.42 0.69 19.87
N GLU A 196 1.29 1.04 19.25
CA GLU A 196 0.51 2.22 19.64
C GLU A 196 -0.07 2.07 21.05
N ASP A 197 -0.63 0.91 21.39
CA ASP A 197 -1.16 0.64 22.73
C ASP A 197 -0.05 0.65 23.81
N GLU A 198 1.14 0.11 23.50
CA GLU A 198 2.28 0.15 24.41
C GLU A 198 2.84 1.57 24.59
N ALA A 199 2.91 2.35 23.51
CA ALA A 199 3.30 3.76 23.57
C ALA A 199 2.30 4.61 24.37
N ALA A 200 1.00 4.38 24.19
CA ALA A 200 -0.07 5.05 24.93
C ALA A 200 -0.07 4.69 26.43
N ASN A 201 0.29 3.45 26.76
CA ASN A 201 0.40 2.99 28.15
C ASN A 201 1.68 3.45 28.86
N THR A 202 2.78 3.65 28.13
CA THR A 202 4.08 4.05 28.70
C THR A 202 4.19 5.56 28.87
N HIS A 203 3.49 6.33 28.03
CA HIS A 203 3.31 7.77 28.17
C HIS A 203 1.84 8.09 27.93
N PRO A 204 1.02 8.40 28.96
CA PRO A 204 -0.34 8.89 28.74
C PRO A 204 -0.22 10.23 28.01
N SER A 205 -0.36 10.18 26.69
CA SER A 205 -0.15 11.35 25.84
C SER A 205 -1.35 12.28 25.97
N ILE A 206 -1.02 13.58 26.03
CA ILE A 206 -1.81 14.72 26.47
C ILE A 206 -2.88 15.12 25.42
N TYR A 207 -3.30 14.18 24.56
CA TYR A 207 -4.31 14.40 23.54
C TYR A 207 -5.72 14.25 24.15
N THR A 208 -6.06 15.14 25.07
CA THR A 208 -7.46 15.50 25.34
C THR A 208 -7.58 17.01 25.33
N THR A 209 -7.75 17.55 24.14
CA THR A 209 -8.50 18.80 23.98
C THR A 209 -9.53 18.56 22.88
N GLN A 210 -10.69 18.03 23.26
CA GLN A 210 -11.91 18.35 22.54
C GLN A 210 -12.17 19.86 22.75
N PRO A 211 -12.49 20.65 21.71
CA PRO A 211 -13.20 21.89 21.94
C PRO A 211 -14.63 21.54 22.31
N THR A 212 -14.96 21.67 23.60
CA THR A 212 -16.33 21.78 24.09
C THR A 212 -16.96 23.02 23.46
N LEU A 213 -17.82 22.83 22.46
CA LEU A 213 -18.80 23.84 22.06
C LEU A 213 -20.01 23.70 22.97
N ASP A 214 -19.99 24.43 24.09
CA ASP A 214 -21.17 24.70 24.89
C ASP A 214 -21.50 26.21 24.85
N ASN A 215 -22.53 26.50 24.08
CA ASN A 215 -23.66 27.37 24.35
C ASN A 215 -23.46 28.86 24.75
N ALA A 216 -24.00 29.74 23.90
CA ALA A 216 -24.84 30.84 24.36
C ALA A 216 -25.94 31.14 23.33
N VAL A 217 -27.15 30.68 23.65
CA VAL A 217 -28.42 31.19 23.11
C VAL A 217 -28.57 32.64 23.54
N GLN A 218 -28.89 33.54 22.60
CA GLN A 218 -29.67 34.73 22.94
C GLN A 218 -30.63 35.09 21.82
N THR A 219 -31.88 34.74 22.09
CA THR A 219 -33.11 35.26 21.51
C THR A 219 -33.20 36.77 21.72
N THR A 220 -33.42 37.55 20.66
CA THR A 220 -34.15 38.82 20.74
C THR A 220 -35.15 38.88 19.59
N ALA A 221 -36.42 38.95 19.94
CA ALA A 221 -37.54 39.17 19.03
C ALA A 221 -37.80 40.67 18.79
N SER A 222 -38.63 40.93 17.77
CA SER A 222 -39.47 42.13 17.48
C SER A 222 -38.91 43.25 16.56
N PRO A 223 -39.79 44.04 15.89
CA PRO A 223 -40.92 43.66 15.02
C PRO A 223 -40.97 44.50 13.70
N LEU A 224 -41.98 44.22 12.85
CA LEU A 224 -42.61 45.06 11.80
C LEU A 224 -41.86 46.28 11.21
N ASP A 225 -41.71 46.31 9.88
CA ASP A 225 -42.44 47.33 9.10
C ASP A 225 -42.63 46.93 7.61
N GLN A 226 -43.85 47.15 7.13
CA GLN A 226 -44.26 47.11 5.74
C GLN A 226 -43.91 48.45 5.07
N ALA A 227 -43.54 48.48 3.79
CA ALA A 227 -44.10 49.38 2.77
C ALA A 227 -43.28 49.41 1.45
N GLN A 228 -44.02 49.18 0.35
CA GLN A 228 -43.98 49.91 -0.92
C GLN A 228 -42.71 49.90 -1.80
N ALA A 229 -42.75 49.12 -2.89
CA ALA A 229 -42.96 49.61 -4.27
C ALA A 229 -43.13 48.42 -5.23
#